data_AF-A0A511YRU3-F1
#
_entry.id   AF-A0A511YRU3-F1
#
_cell.length_a   1.000
_cell.length_b   1.000
_cell.length_c   1.000
_cell.angle_alpha   90.00
_cell.angle_beta   90.00
_cell.angle_gamma   90.00
#
_symmetry.space_group_name_H-M   'P 1'
#
loop_
_entity.id
_entity.type
_entity.pdbx_description
1 polymer ?
#
loop_
_entity_poly.entity_id
_entity_poly.type
_entity_poly.pdbx_seq_one_letter_code
_entity_poly.pdbx_strand_id
1 'polypeptide(L)' 'MKGQTKRVVLNLKNWEGDITKLQKQFSDWEIENLQEVMYITKNAKINHIKITK' A
#
# COMPACT_ATOMS: atom_id res chain seq x y z
N MET A 1 -5.65 -23.22 4.90
CA MET A 1 -5.00 -22.14 4.13
C MET A 1 -5.43 -20.81 4.76
N LYS A 2 -4.53 -20.03 5.35
CA LYS A 2 -4.86 -18.67 5.80
C LYS A 2 -5.03 -17.82 4.54
N GLY A 3 -6.23 -17.28 4.29
CA GLY A 3 -6.50 -16.46 3.12
C GLY A 3 -5.63 -15.19 3.15
N GLN A 4 -4.53 -15.18 2.39
CA GLN A 4 -3.69 -14.00 2.27
C GLN A 4 -4.46 -12.91 1.50
N THR A 5 -4.46 -11.71 2.06
CA THR A 5 -5.14 -10.55 1.49
C THR A 5 -4.42 -10.08 0.23
N LYS A 6 -5.09 -10.18 -0.92
CA LYS A 6 -4.53 -9.76 -2.22
C LYS A 6 -4.52 -8.24 -2.43
N ARG A 7 -5.37 -7.51 -1.72
CA ARG A 7 -5.56 -6.06 -1.89
C ARG A 7 -5.69 -5.39 -0.52
N VAL A 8 -4.87 -4.37 -0.27
CA VAL A 8 -4.84 -3.66 1.01
C VAL A 8 -5.22 -2.20 0.79
N VAL A 9 -6.02 -1.66 1.71
CA VAL A 9 -6.33 -0.22 1.77
C VAL A 9 -5.68 0.37 3.01
N LEU A 10 -4.88 1.43 2.83
CA LEU A 10 -4.23 2.18 3.89
C LEU A 10 -4.91 3.54 4.05
N ASN A 11 -5.42 3.82 5.25
CA ASN A 11 -5.88 5.14 5.60
C ASN A 11 -4.76 5.92 6.29
N LEU A 12 -4.17 6.88 5.57
CA LEU A 12 -3.04 7.69 6.02
C LEU A 12 -3.46 9.05 6.56
N LYS A 13 -4.73 9.21 6.98
CA LYS A 13 -5.27 10.48 7.48
C LYS A 13 -4.42 11.11 8.59
N ASN A 14 -3.92 10.28 9.52
CA ASN A 14 -3.15 10.70 10.68
C ASN A 14 -1.66 10.31 10.57
N TRP A 15 -1.20 9.91 9.38
CA TRP A 15 0.16 9.44 9.19
C TRP A 15 1.04 10.57 8.64
N GLU A 16 2.17 10.82 9.29
CA GLU A 16 3.09 11.92 8.97
C GLU A 16 4.37 11.45 8.26
N GLY A 17 4.44 10.17 7.89
CA GLY A 17 5.60 9.61 7.20
C GLY A 17 5.68 9.99 5.71
N ASP A 18 6.79 9.61 5.09
CA ASP A 18 7.07 9.88 3.69
C ASP A 18 6.39 8.85 2.77
N ILE A 19 5.43 9.31 1.98
CA ILE A 19 4.68 8.50 1.01
C ILE A 19 5.61 7.78 0.03
N THR A 20 6.70 8.42 -0.42
CA THR A 20 7.66 7.84 -1.36
C THR A 20 8.38 6.65 -0.74
N LYS A 21 8.72 6.74 0.55
CA LYS A 21 9.32 5.62 1.29
C LYS A 21 8.34 4.48 1.52
N LEU A 22 7.07 4.79 1.80
CA LEU A 22 6.01 3.77 1.91
C LEU A 22 5.80 3.04 0.59
N GLN A 23 5.76 3.79 -0.53
CA GLN A 23 5.70 3.20 -1.87
C GLN A 23 6.88 2.25 -2.11
N LYS A 24 8.10 2.72 -1.82
CA LYS A 24 9.31 1.92 -1.95
C LYS A 24 9.28 0.65 -1.09
N GLN A 25 8.77 0.72 0.14
CA GLN A 25 8.65 -0.45 1.02
C GLN A 25 7.79 -1.56 0.40
N PHE A 26 6.65 -1.21 -0.20
CA PHE A 26 5.78 -2.20 -0.85
C PHE A 26 6.33 -2.71 -2.18
N SER A 27 7.18 -1.93 -2.86
CA SER A 27 7.89 -2.38 -4.05
C SER A 27 9.08 -3.28 -3.72
N ASP A 28 9.81 -2.99 -2.64
CA ASP A 28 11.02 -3.71 -2.25
C ASP A 28 10.73 -4.98 -1.46
N TRP A 29 9.72 -4.95 -0.59
CA TRP A 29 9.40 -6.07 0.29
C TRP A 29 8.31 -6.92 -0.33
N GLU A 30 8.68 -8.12 -0.75
CA GLU A 30 7.73 -9.09 -1.26
C GLU A 30 6.75 -9.53 -0.15
N ILE A 31 5.51 -9.06 -0.24
CA ILE A 31 4.38 -9.61 0.48
C ILE A 31 3.75 -10.65 -0.44
N GLU A 32 3.82 -11.91 -0.04
CA GLU A 32 3.31 -13.03 -0.81
C GLU A 32 1.83 -12.80 -1.19
N ASN A 33 1.52 -12.97 -2.48
CA ASN A 33 0.19 -12.80 -3.08
C ASN A 33 -0.43 -11.38 -2.98
N LEU A 34 0.32 -10.36 -2.56
CA LEU A 34 -0.14 -8.97 -2.63
C LEU A 34 -0.14 -8.49 -4.09
N GLN A 35 -1.27 -7.99 -4.54
CA GLN A 35 -1.49 -7.51 -5.91
C GLN A 35 -1.59 -5.99 -5.97
N GLU A 36 -2.21 -5.37 -4.97
CA GLU A 36 -2.47 -3.93 -4.98
C GLU A 36 -2.49 -3.34 -3.57
N VAL A 37 -1.91 -2.14 -3.46
CA VAL A 37 -2.06 -1.26 -2.29
C VAL A 37 -2.74 0.02 -2.72
N MET A 38 -3.88 0.31 -2.12
CA MET A 38 -4.52 1.63 -2.20
C MET A 38 -4.19 2.41 -0.95
N TYR A 39 -3.90 3.70 -1.08
CA TYR A 39 -3.73 4.57 0.08
C TYR A 39 -4.50 5.88 -0.07
N ILE A 40 -5.09 6.31 1.05
CA ILE A 40 -5.86 7.55 1.18
C ILE A 40 -5.02 8.51 2.02
N THR A 41 -4.62 9.64 1.45
CA THR A 41 -3.78 10.64 2.13
C THR A 41 -4.60 11.55 3.05
N LYS A 42 -3.92 12.38 3.85
CA LYS A 42 -4.54 13.40 4.71
C LYS A 42 -5.47 14.38 3.99
N ASN A 43 -5.22 14.66 2.71
CA ASN A 43 -6.07 15.50 1.86
C ASN A 43 -7.12 14.70 1.06
N ALA A 44 -7.46 13.49 1.52
CA ALA A 44 -8.41 12.57 0.90
C ALA A 44 -8.08 12.15 -0.55
N LYS A 45 -6.81 12.29 -0.97
CA LYS A 45 -6.36 11.82 -2.28
C LYS A 45 -6.17 10.30 -2.22
N ILE A 46 -6.80 9.61 -3.16
CA ILE A 46 -6.65 8.16 -3.34
C ILE A 46 -5.55 7.92 -4.38
N ASN A 47 -4.61 7.03 -4.05
CA ASN A 47 -3.55 6.61 -4.96
C ASN A 47 -3.39 5.08 -4.88
N HIS A 48 -2.81 4.51 -5.94
CA HIS A 48 -2.71 3.07 -6.11
C HIS A 48 -1.26 2.69 -6.41
N ILE A 49 -0.82 1.57 -5.84
CA ILE A 49 0.44 0.92 -6.16
C ILE A 49 0.07 -0.47 -6.66
N LYS A 50 0.27 -0.70 -7.96
CA LYS A 50 0.18 -2.05 -8.52
C LYS A 50 1.49 -2.77 -8.21
N ILE A 51 1.38 -3.94 -7.59
CA ILE A 51 2.53 -4.80 -7.35
C ILE A 51 2.71 -5.64 -8.61
N THR A 52 3.56 -5.17 -9.52
CA THR A 52 4.03 -5.95 -10.66
C THR A 52 5.23 -6.76 -10.21
N LYS A 53 5.08 -8.08 -10.25
CA LYS A 53 6.21 -9.01 -10.18
C LYS A 53 6.83 -9.17 -11.56
#